data_AF-A0A658NUX9-F1
#
_entry.id   AF-A0A658NUX9-F1
#
_cell.length_a   1.000
_cell.length_b   1.000
_cell.length_c   1.000
_cell.angle_alpha   90.00
_cell.angle_beta   90.00
_cell.angle_gamma   90.00
#
_symmetry.space_group_name_H-M   'P 1'
#
loop_
_entity.id
_entity.type
_entity.pdbx_description
1 polymer ?
#
loop_
_entity_poly.entity_id
_entity_poly.type
_entity_poly.pdbx_seq_one_letter_code
_entity_poly.pdbx_strand_id
1 'polypeptide(L)' 'MATVVCVRDKDMAEAWCLAASDPAASAATRGGYYARRGEIEPSFRDSKNLRFGMGLGRARVKEPERRDRLWL' A
#
# COMPACT_ATOMS: atom_id res chain seq x y z
N MET A 1 -4.32 17.40 16.86
CA MET A 1 -4.24 18.48 15.85
C MET A 1 -3.55 17.92 14.63
N ALA A 2 -4.00 18.23 13.42
CA ALA A 2 -3.40 17.74 12.19
C ALA A 2 -2.13 18.52 11.82
N THR A 3 -1.25 17.91 11.03
CA THR A 3 0.01 18.50 10.56
C THR A 3 0.27 18.12 9.11
N VAL A 4 1.08 18.92 8.42
CA VAL A 4 1.52 18.65 7.05
C VAL A 4 3.04 18.56 7.04
N VAL A 5 3.56 17.50 6.43
CA VAL A 5 5.01 17.28 6.25
C VAL A 5 5.35 17.35 4.78
N CYS A 6 6.22 18.27 4.41
CA CYS A 6 6.81 18.35 3.08
C CYS A 6 8.22 17.74 3.12
N VAL A 7 8.50 16.73 2.28
CA VAL A 7 9.80 16.02 2.25
C VAL A 7 10.27 15.80 0.83
N ARG A 8 11.59 15.92 0.63
CA ARG A 8 12.29 15.55 -0.62
C ARG A 8 13.70 15.10 -0.29
N ASP A 9 13.91 13.80 -0.27
CA ASP A 9 15.24 13.18 -0.17
C ASP A 9 15.93 13.14 -1.53
N LYS A 10 17.25 12.94 -1.51
CA LYS A 10 18.14 13.02 -2.69
C LYS A 10 17.68 12.16 -3.87
N ASP A 11 17.14 10.97 -3.60
CA ASP A 11 16.79 9.98 -4.62
C ASP A 11 15.26 9.89 -4.87
N MET A 12 14.48 10.84 -4.33
CA MET A 12 13.04 10.91 -4.59
C MET A 12 12.77 11.49 -5.98
N ALA A 13 11.92 10.79 -6.75
CA ALA A 13 11.48 11.25 -8.08
C ALA A 13 10.73 12.59 -8.01
N GLU A 14 9.97 12.80 -6.95
CA GLU A 14 9.16 14.00 -6.71
C GLU A 14 9.03 14.28 -5.21
N ALA A 15 8.80 15.54 -4.85
CA ALA A 15 8.56 15.92 -3.45
C ALA A 15 7.19 15.41 -2.97
N TRP A 16 7.09 15.08 -1.68
CA TRP A 16 5.83 14.66 -1.08
C TRP A 16 5.31 15.70 -0.10
N CYS A 17 4.00 15.91 -0.10
CA CYS A 17 3.26 16.70 0.90
C CYS A 17 2.26 15.77 1.60
N LEU A 18 2.57 15.38 2.84
CA LEU A 18 1.83 14.36 3.60
C LEU A 18 1.03 15.01 4.72
N ALA A 19 -0.28 14.82 4.73
CA ALA A 19 -1.13 15.17 5.86
C ALA A 19 -1.10 14.05 6.91
N ALA A 20 -0.89 14.39 8.18
CA ALA A 20 -0.86 13.44 9.29
C ALA A 20 -1.69 13.95 10.47
N SER A 21 -2.31 13.03 11.19
CA SER A 21 -3.14 13.31 12.37
C SER A 21 -2.35 13.40 13.68
N ASP A 22 -1.16 12.79 13.72
CA ASP A 22 -0.24 12.83 14.86
C ASP A 22 0.83 13.92 14.66
N PRO A 23 0.76 15.03 15.41
CA PRO A 23 1.74 16.10 15.34
C PRO A 23 3.04 15.76 16.05
N ALA A 24 3.04 14.82 17.01
CA ALA A 24 4.21 14.48 17.83
C ALA A 24 5.22 13.59 17.10
N ALA A 25 4.77 12.78 16.13
CA ALA A 25 5.66 12.01 15.27
C ALA A 25 6.66 12.91 14.52
N SER A 26 7.88 12.42 14.27
CA SER A 26 8.87 13.16 13.48
C SER A 26 8.51 13.16 11.98
N ALA A 27 9.07 14.09 11.22
CA ALA A 27 8.95 14.09 9.76
C ALA A 27 9.52 12.81 9.13
N ALA A 28 10.67 12.33 9.63
CA ALA A 28 11.31 11.10 9.17
C ALA A 28 10.44 9.86 9.44
N THR A 29 9.84 9.78 10.63
CA THR A 29 8.91 8.69 10.97
C THR A 29 7.71 8.65 10.03
N ARG A 30 7.11 9.82 9.74
CA ARG A 30 5.96 9.94 8.83
C ARG A 30 6.33 9.61 7.38
N GLY A 31 7.48 10.10 6.91
CA GLY A 31 8.03 9.75 5.60
C GLY A 31 8.28 8.25 5.48
N GLY A 32 8.84 7.63 6.52
CA GLY A 32 9.05 6.18 6.61
C GLY A 32 7.74 5.38 6.52
N TYR A 33 6.70 5.77 7.26
CA TYR A 33 5.39 5.11 7.15
C TYR A 33 4.81 5.21 5.74
N TYR A 34 4.91 6.38 5.12
CA TYR A 34 4.40 6.57 3.77
C TYR A 34 5.22 5.82 2.72
N ALA A 35 6.54 5.74 2.88
CA ALA A 35 7.41 4.97 1.98
C ALA A 35 7.00 3.48 1.93
N ARG A 36 6.61 2.91 3.08
CA ARG A 36 6.13 1.52 3.16
C ARG A 36 4.81 1.28 2.44
N ARG A 37 4.07 2.32 2.03
CA ARG A 37 2.86 2.18 1.20
C ARG A 37 3.15 1.38 -0.07
N GLY A 38 4.36 1.48 -0.64
CA GLY A 38 4.76 0.71 -1.81
C GLY A 38 4.84 -0.81 -1.57
N GLU A 39 5.09 -1.24 -0.33
CA GLU A 39 5.25 -2.66 0.04
C GLU A 39 3.96 -3.48 -0.14
N ILE A 40 2.78 -2.84 -0.23
CA ILE A 40 1.51 -3.54 -0.43
C ILE A 40 1.32 -4.04 -1.87
N GLU A 41 1.96 -3.38 -2.84
CA GLU A 41 1.79 -3.65 -4.26
C GLU A 41 2.26 -5.07 -4.67
N PRO A 42 3.42 -5.58 -4.21
CA PRO A 42 3.79 -6.98 -4.39
C PRO A 42 2.70 -7.95 -3.92
N SER A 43 2.15 -7.77 -2.71
CA SER A 43 1.09 -8.65 -2.19
C SER A 43 -0.15 -8.64 -3.08
N PHE A 44 -0.59 -7.46 -3.56
CA PHE A 44 -1.71 -7.40 -4.50
C PHE A 44 -1.42 -8.02 -5.85
N ARG A 45 -0.19 -7.87 -6.35
CA ARG A 45 0.26 -8.50 -7.59
C ARG A 45 0.27 -10.01 -7.45
N ASP A 46 0.81 -10.52 -6.36
CA ASP A 46 0.88 -11.96 -6.09
C ASP A 46 -0.51 -12.57 -5.92
N SER A 47 -1.45 -11.88 -5.29
CA SER A 47 -2.84 -12.36 -5.24
C SER A 47 -3.45 -12.58 -6.63
N LYS A 48 -3.11 -11.73 -7.61
CA LYS A 48 -3.71 -11.77 -8.95
C LYS A 48 -2.93 -12.64 -9.94
N ASN A 49 -1.61 -12.73 -9.78
CA ASN A 49 -0.71 -13.32 -10.76
C ASN A 49 -0.91 -14.84 -10.88
N LEU A 50 -1.06 -15.35 -12.11
CA LEU A 50 -1.24 -16.80 -12.36
C LEU A 50 0.07 -17.59 -12.24
N ARG A 51 1.20 -17.01 -12.63
CA ARG A 51 2.46 -17.74 -12.81
C ARG A 51 3.16 -18.02 -11.49
N PHE A 52 3.23 -17.02 -10.62
CA PHE A 52 3.96 -17.09 -9.35
C PHE A 52 3.12 -16.65 -8.14
N GLY A 53 1.83 -16.41 -8.37
CA GLY A 53 0.90 -15.91 -7.37
C GLY A 53 -0.29 -16.84 -7.17
N MET A 54 -1.37 -16.32 -6.60
CA MET A 54 -2.59 -17.08 -6.30
C MET A 54 -3.55 -17.20 -7.50
N GLY A 55 -3.27 -16.52 -8.62
CA GLY A 55 -4.06 -16.61 -9.86
C GLY A 55 -5.48 -16.08 -9.75
N LEU A 56 -5.81 -15.34 -8.69
CA LEU A 56 -7.19 -14.96 -8.38
C LEU A 56 -7.79 -13.99 -9.41
N GLY A 57 -6.94 -13.29 -10.18
CA GLY A 57 -7.39 -12.47 -11.30
C GLY A 57 -7.96 -13.27 -12.49
N ARG A 58 -7.67 -14.58 -12.57
CA ARG A 58 -8.19 -15.48 -13.61
C ARG A 58 -9.20 -16.50 -13.09
N ALA A 59 -9.27 -16.69 -11.78
CA ALA A 59 -10.25 -17.59 -11.16
C ALA A 59 -11.68 -17.13 -11.47
N ARG A 60 -12.56 -18.06 -11.86
CA ARG A 60 -13.98 -17.81 -12.09
C ARG A 60 -14.78 -18.62 -11.08
N VAL A 61 -15.26 -17.94 -10.05
CA VAL A 61 -16.14 -18.51 -9.03
C VAL A 61 -17.53 -17.94 -9.24
N LYS A 62 -18.52 -18.82 -9.43
CA LYS A 62 -19.90 -18.43 -9.74
C LYS A 62 -20.59 -17.73 -8.56
N GLU A 63 -20.27 -18.17 -7.34
CA GLU A 63 -20.90 -17.69 -6.10
C GLU A 63 -20.01 -16.65 -5.39
N PRO A 64 -20.48 -15.41 -5.17
CA PRO A 64 -19.68 -14.36 -4.53
C PRO A 64 -19.17 -14.75 -3.14
N GLU A 65 -20.01 -15.40 -2.32
CA GLU A 65 -19.63 -15.83 -0.97
C GLU A 65 -18.50 -16.87 -0.97
N ARG A 66 -18.40 -17.67 -2.04
CA ARG A 66 -17.30 -18.64 -2.19
C ARG A 66 -16.02 -17.95 -2.66
N ARG A 67 -16.14 -16.90 -3.48
CA ARG A 67 -14.99 -16.09 -3.92
C ARG A 67 -14.39 -15.34 -2.73
N ASP A 68 -15.23 -14.71 -1.92
CA ASP A 68 -14.78 -13.85 -0.83
C ASP A 68 -14.08 -14.66 0.28
N ARG A 69 -14.50 -15.91 0.49
CA ARG A 69 -13.81 -16.89 1.36
C ARG A 69 -12.38 -17.25 0.92
N LEU A 70 -11.97 -16.95 -0.31
CA LEU A 70 -10.58 -17.15 -0.74
C LEU A 70 -9.64 -16.04 -0.25
N TRP A 71 -10.18 -14.94 0.30
CA TRP A 71 -9.43 -13.75 0.74
C TRP A 71 -9.45 -13.54 2.27
N LEU A 72 -10.16 -14.40 3.02
CA LEU A 72 -10.27 -14.38 4.48
C LEU A 72 -9.39 -15.46 5.12
#